data_AF-A0A1B7UXT1-F1
#
_entry.id   AF-A0A1B7UXT1-F1
#
_cell.length_a   1.000
_cell.length_b   1.000
_cell.length_c   1.000
_cell.angle_alpha   90.00
_cell.angle_beta   90.00
_cell.angle_gamma   90.00
#
_symmetry.space_group_name_H-M   'P 1'
#
loop_
_entity.id
_entity.type
_entity.pdbx_description
1 polymer ?
#
loop_
_entity_poly.entity_id
_entity_poly.type
_entity_poly.pdbx_seq_one_letter_code
_entity_poly.pdbx_strand_id
1 'polypeptide(L)'
;MLELLKFFFQKIDFLAIAEMSRKHKNRKMAAQLHLILVQSYEIIELYQVLLDELQAALGSHKKVGNQEYFSLNPSRIASLLKRQASNIEVMEHLTYELMDELRILDNQFLEVYRSIFPGKFGILFEAQHLLLQGRLPLGESQPKYFPATPEGEYRTLWFTGKTPTEDRKSVEKILHCFSGEEKIVIDVNIHDGDVFFNELARYFDKEDPINRLSEIKVLTENYRKVLQQNFSIEDVLSEIGKVRKHSNWAKNK
;
A
#
# COMPACT_ATOMS: atom_id res chain seq x y z
N MET A 1 -1.25 4.25 -5.64
CA MET A 1 -1.04 3.45 -4.41
C MET A 1 -0.02 4.08 -3.48
N LEU A 2 1.13 4.50 -4.00
CA LEU A 2 2.17 5.16 -3.23
C LEU A 2 1.68 6.43 -2.55
N GLU A 3 0.81 7.22 -3.18
CA GLU A 3 0.22 8.40 -2.56
C GLU A 3 -0.68 8.04 -1.36
N LEU A 4 -1.41 6.92 -1.45
CA LEU A 4 -2.22 6.39 -0.36
C LEU A 4 -1.33 5.93 0.82
N LEU A 5 -0.23 5.24 0.54
CA LEU A 5 0.76 4.84 1.55
C LEU A 5 1.45 6.04 2.19
N LYS A 6 1.81 7.04 1.37
CA LYS A 6 2.40 8.30 1.83
C LYS A 6 1.45 9.03 2.78
N PHE A 7 0.19 9.18 2.40
CA PHE A 7 -0.83 9.77 3.27
C PHE A 7 -0.96 8.99 4.58
N PHE A 8 -1.05 7.66 4.50
CA PHE A 8 -1.16 6.79 5.66
C PHE A 8 0.01 7.01 6.63
N PHE A 9 1.24 7.02 6.12
CA PHE A 9 2.42 7.30 6.93
C PHE A 9 2.37 8.69 7.53
N GLN A 10 2.17 9.74 6.73
CA GLN A 10 2.10 11.13 7.20
C GLN A 10 1.09 11.37 8.32
N LYS A 11 0.02 10.56 8.40
CA LYS A 11 -0.98 10.66 9.47
C LYS A 11 -0.53 10.06 10.80
N ILE A 12 0.39 9.10 10.81
CA ILE A 12 0.92 8.55 12.05
C ILE A 12 1.97 9.52 12.59
N ASP A 13 1.63 10.26 13.66
CA ASP A 13 2.58 11.14 14.35
C ASP A 13 3.48 10.32 15.30
N PHE A 14 4.54 9.72 14.74
CA PHE A 14 5.48 8.91 15.51
C PHE A 14 6.11 9.66 16.69
N LEU A 15 6.27 10.99 16.62
CA LEU A 15 6.87 11.76 17.70
C LEU A 15 5.90 11.90 18.86
N ALA A 16 4.69 12.38 18.59
CA ALA A 16 3.65 12.52 19.62
C ALA A 16 3.34 11.18 20.28
N ILE A 17 3.26 10.10 19.50
CA ILE A 17 3.00 8.75 20.03
C ILE A 17 4.19 8.27 20.88
N ALA A 18 5.44 8.53 20.46
CA ALA A 18 6.62 8.14 21.23
C ALA A 18 6.75 8.91 22.55
N GLU A 19 6.42 10.20 22.57
CA GLU A 19 6.34 11.01 23.78
C GLU A 19 5.25 10.50 24.75
N MET A 20 4.07 10.18 24.21
CA MET A 20 2.98 9.59 24.99
C MET A 20 3.35 8.23 25.57
N SER A 21 3.89 7.33 24.75
CA SER A 21 4.35 6.00 25.19
C SER A 21 5.37 6.11 26.34
N ARG A 22 6.33 7.05 26.25
CA ARG A 22 7.28 7.31 27.35
C ARG A 22 6.62 7.84 28.61
N LYS A 23 5.77 8.86 28.49
CA LYS A 23 5.05 9.47 29.62
C LYS A 23 4.26 8.43 30.42
N HIS A 24 3.66 7.47 29.72
CA HIS A 24 2.86 6.41 30.31
C HIS A 24 3.64 5.10 30.56
N LYS A 25 4.95 5.06 30.28
CA LYS A 25 5.80 3.85 30.36
C LYS A 25 5.18 2.65 29.61
N ASN A 26 4.47 2.91 28.52
CA ASN A 26 3.77 1.89 27.75
C ASN A 26 4.71 1.23 26.72
N ARG A 27 5.40 0.18 27.15
CA ARG A 27 6.34 -0.61 26.32
C ARG A 27 5.65 -1.33 25.16
N LYS A 28 4.36 -1.65 25.28
CA LYS A 28 3.58 -2.26 24.19
C LYS A 28 3.47 -1.31 22.99
N MET A 29 3.16 -0.04 23.25
CA MET A 29 3.11 1.00 22.21
C MET A 29 4.46 1.22 21.53
N ALA A 30 5.56 1.21 22.29
CA ALA A 30 6.91 1.32 21.74
C ALA A 30 7.21 0.14 20.78
N ALA A 31 6.84 -1.08 21.17
CA ALA A 31 6.99 -2.26 20.34
C ALA A 31 6.09 -2.21 19.09
N GLN A 32 4.84 -1.76 19.20
CA GLN A 32 3.94 -1.58 18.05
C GLN A 32 4.48 -0.55 17.06
N LEU A 33 4.93 0.62 17.52
CA LEU A 33 5.58 1.62 16.66
C LEU A 33 6.79 1.07 15.92
N HIS A 34 7.62 0.26 16.61
CA HIS A 34 8.75 -0.39 15.97
C HIS A 34 8.32 -1.41 14.91
N LEU A 35 7.29 -2.21 15.17
CA LEU A 35 6.77 -3.17 14.19
C LEU A 35 6.14 -2.46 12.98
N ILE A 36 5.45 -1.34 13.18
CA ILE A 36 4.98 -0.47 12.09
C ILE A 36 6.18 -0.01 11.26
N LEU A 37 7.25 0.49 11.89
CA LEU A 37 8.47 0.90 11.17
C LEU A 37 9.08 -0.24 10.33
N VAL A 38 9.22 -1.44 10.92
CA VAL A 38 9.73 -2.62 10.19
C VAL A 38 8.83 -2.95 9.01
N GLN A 39 7.50 -2.94 9.22
CA GLN A 39 6.54 -3.22 8.17
C GLN A 39 6.58 -2.17 7.06
N SER A 40 6.87 -0.90 7.38
CA SER A 40 7.08 0.17 6.39
C SER A 40 8.27 -0.15 5.49
N TYR A 41 9.40 -0.59 6.04
CA TYR A 41 10.55 -1.01 5.23
C TYR A 41 10.21 -2.18 4.31
N GLU A 42 9.54 -3.22 4.82
CA GLU A 42 9.13 -4.36 3.98
C GLU A 42 8.20 -3.95 2.84
N ILE A 43 7.27 -3.02 3.09
CA ILE A 43 6.38 -2.45 2.08
C ILE A 43 7.18 -1.70 1.02
N ILE A 44 8.13 -0.87 1.43
CA ILE A 44 8.94 -0.04 0.54
C ILE A 44 9.87 -0.89 -0.32
N GLU A 45 10.56 -1.85 0.28
CA GLU A 45 11.50 -2.73 -0.41
C GLU A 45 10.78 -3.59 -1.46
N LEU A 46 9.63 -4.15 -1.10
CA LEU A 46 8.84 -4.96 -2.03
C LEU A 46 8.27 -4.11 -3.17
N TYR A 47 7.83 -2.88 -2.88
CA TYR A 47 7.39 -1.95 -3.92
C TYR A 47 8.54 -1.52 -4.85
N GLN A 48 9.75 -1.33 -4.32
CA GLN A 48 10.93 -1.07 -5.15
C GLN A 48 11.18 -2.22 -6.11
N VAL A 49 11.17 -3.46 -5.62
CA VAL A 49 11.33 -4.66 -6.46
C VAL A 49 10.26 -4.71 -7.56
N LEU A 50 9.01 -4.40 -7.22
CA LEU A 50 7.92 -4.31 -8.21
C LEU A 50 8.21 -3.25 -9.29
N LEU A 51 8.62 -2.05 -8.90
CA LEU A 51 8.93 -0.97 -9.87
C LEU A 51 10.14 -1.34 -10.75
N ASP A 52 11.18 -1.96 -10.18
CA ASP A 52 12.36 -2.39 -10.93
C ASP A 52 12.00 -3.43 -12.00
N GLU A 53 11.15 -4.41 -11.66
CA GLU A 53 10.67 -5.43 -12.60
C GLU A 53 9.83 -4.82 -13.72
N LEU A 54 8.95 -3.87 -13.38
CA LEU A 54 8.11 -3.17 -14.34
C LEU A 54 8.94 -2.27 -15.27
N GLN A 55 9.94 -1.58 -14.74
CA GLN A 55 10.85 -0.76 -15.53
C GLN A 55 11.72 -1.62 -16.45
N ALA A 56 12.21 -2.76 -15.97
CA ALA A 56 12.94 -3.73 -16.79
C ALA A 56 12.07 -4.30 -17.91
N ALA A 57 10.80 -4.62 -17.62
CA ALA A 57 9.84 -5.05 -18.64
C ALA A 57 9.69 -3.99 -19.73
N LEU A 58 9.47 -2.73 -19.33
CA LEU A 58 9.33 -1.60 -20.27
C LEU A 58 10.59 -1.40 -21.12
N GLY A 59 11.79 -1.45 -20.52
CA GLY A 59 13.06 -1.30 -21.24
C GLY A 59 13.42 -2.47 -22.16
N SER A 60 12.87 -3.66 -21.88
CA SER A 60 13.07 -4.87 -22.69
C SER A 60 12.02 -5.06 -23.79
N HIS A 61 10.94 -4.29 -23.76
CA HIS A 61 9.81 -4.45 -24.69
C HIS A 61 10.25 -4.24 -26.13
N LYS A 62 10.02 -5.26 -26.97
CA LYS A 62 10.27 -5.24 -28.41
C LYS A 62 9.12 -5.88 -29.16
N LYS A 63 8.71 -5.23 -30.24
CA LYS A 63 7.73 -5.74 -31.18
C LYS A 63 8.43 -6.29 -32.43
N VAL A 64 8.22 -7.56 -32.74
CA VAL A 64 8.74 -8.20 -33.97
C VAL A 64 7.56 -8.83 -34.69
N GLY A 65 7.13 -8.19 -35.79
CA GLY A 65 5.89 -8.56 -36.48
C GLY A 65 4.66 -8.36 -35.56
N ASN A 66 3.88 -9.44 -35.38
CA ASN A 66 2.70 -9.46 -34.49
C ASN A 66 3.00 -9.99 -33.09
N GLN A 67 4.27 -10.26 -32.76
CA GLN A 67 4.66 -10.80 -31.47
C GLN A 67 5.36 -9.74 -30.63
N GLU A 68 5.00 -9.72 -29.34
CA GLU A 68 5.62 -8.87 -28.33
C GLU A 68 6.55 -9.70 -27.46
N TYR A 69 7.76 -9.17 -27.26
CA TYR A 69 8.80 -9.79 -26.47
C TYR A 69 9.17 -8.85 -25.32
N PHE A 70 9.13 -9.37 -24.11
CA PHE A 70 9.47 -8.62 -22.90
C PHE A 70 9.88 -9.57 -21.78
N SER A 71 10.69 -9.07 -20.85
CA SER A 71 11.13 -9.81 -19.67
C SER A 71 10.21 -9.49 -18.49
N LEU A 72 9.05 -10.16 -18.42
CA LEU A 72 8.13 -10.04 -17.30
C LEU A 72 7.43 -11.38 -17.05
N ASN A 73 7.49 -11.87 -15.81
CA ASN A 73 6.77 -13.10 -15.42
C ASN A 73 5.48 -12.71 -14.68
N PRO A 74 4.28 -12.88 -15.28
CA PRO A 74 3.03 -12.47 -14.67
C PRO A 74 2.76 -13.17 -13.33
N SER A 75 3.14 -14.44 -13.19
CA SER A 75 2.96 -15.19 -11.95
C SER A 75 3.85 -14.67 -10.83
N ARG A 76 5.09 -14.26 -11.15
CA ARG A 76 6.00 -13.61 -10.19
C ARG A 76 5.42 -12.29 -9.73
N ILE A 77 4.97 -11.42 -10.65
CA ILE A 77 4.38 -10.13 -10.28
C ILE A 77 3.12 -10.32 -9.43
N ALA A 78 2.21 -11.19 -9.83
CA ALA A 78 1.01 -11.50 -9.04
C ALA A 78 1.36 -12.00 -7.62
N SER A 79 2.43 -12.79 -7.48
CA SER A 79 2.93 -13.22 -6.17
C SER A 79 3.49 -12.06 -5.34
N LEU A 80 4.23 -11.13 -5.96
CA LEU A 80 4.75 -9.94 -5.29
C LEU A 80 3.59 -9.03 -4.83
N LEU A 81 2.56 -8.83 -5.67
CA LEU A 81 1.37 -8.05 -5.31
C LEU A 81 0.60 -8.69 -4.14
N LYS A 82 0.42 -10.01 -4.13
CA LYS A 82 -0.20 -10.70 -2.99
C LYS A 82 0.61 -10.56 -1.70
N ARG A 83 1.94 -10.65 -1.79
CA ARG A 83 2.82 -10.41 -0.64
C ARG A 83 2.70 -8.96 -0.15
N GLN A 84 2.62 -7.99 -1.07
CA GLN A 84 2.41 -6.58 -0.76
C GLN A 84 1.08 -6.37 -0.05
N ALA A 85 0.01 -7.02 -0.50
CA ALA A 85 -1.30 -6.99 0.16
C ALA A 85 -1.20 -7.48 1.61
N SER A 86 -0.52 -8.60 1.86
CA SER A 86 -0.34 -9.12 3.23
C SER A 86 0.50 -8.20 4.10
N ASN A 87 1.53 -7.56 3.54
CA ASN A 87 2.33 -6.57 4.27
C ASN A 87 1.48 -5.36 4.68
N ILE A 88 0.59 -4.89 3.79
CA ILE A 88 -0.34 -3.80 4.06
C ILE A 88 -1.40 -4.20 5.10
N GLU A 89 -1.92 -5.41 5.03
CA GLU A 89 -2.86 -5.94 6.02
C GLU A 89 -2.24 -5.95 7.43
N VAL A 90 -0.98 -6.39 7.55
CA VAL A 90 -0.25 -6.35 8.82
C VAL A 90 -0.07 -4.92 9.32
N MET A 91 0.30 -4.00 8.43
CA MET A 91 0.44 -2.57 8.74
C MET A 91 -0.87 -1.97 9.26
N GLU A 92 -1.99 -2.25 8.58
CA GLU A 92 -3.31 -1.74 8.96
C GLU A 92 -3.72 -2.29 10.32
N HIS A 93 -3.51 -3.58 10.58
CA HIS A 93 -3.81 -4.19 11.87
C HIS A 93 -2.98 -3.60 13.02
N LEU A 94 -1.66 -3.47 12.85
CA LEU A 94 -0.78 -2.86 13.85
C LEU A 94 -1.18 -1.41 14.15
N THR A 95 -1.55 -0.66 13.11
CA THR A 95 -1.97 0.73 13.24
C THR A 95 -3.34 0.84 13.88
N TYR A 96 -4.27 -0.06 13.55
CA TYR A 96 -5.58 -0.12 14.20
C TYR A 96 -5.43 -0.32 15.70
N GLU A 97 -4.68 -1.34 16.13
CA GLU A 97 -4.45 -1.60 17.55
C GLU A 97 -3.80 -0.40 18.26
N LEU A 98 -2.76 0.19 17.65
CA LEU A 98 -2.06 1.34 18.21
C LEU A 98 -3.00 2.54 18.37
N MET A 99 -3.77 2.86 17.33
CA MET A 99 -4.66 4.02 17.33
C MET A 99 -5.89 3.81 18.21
N ASP A 100 -6.37 2.57 18.35
CA ASP A 100 -7.44 2.19 19.27
C ASP A 100 -7.01 2.38 20.73
N GLU A 101 -5.77 2.05 21.08
CA GLU A 101 -5.23 2.35 22.40
C GLU A 101 -5.02 3.85 22.61
N LEU A 102 -4.47 4.56 21.63
CA LEU A 102 -4.20 5.99 21.74
C LEU A 102 -5.45 6.84 21.88
N ARG A 103 -6.53 6.54 21.14
CA ARG A 103 -7.77 7.30 21.21
C ARG A 103 -8.47 7.18 22.57
N ILE A 104 -8.18 6.12 23.34
CA ILE A 104 -8.66 5.96 24.72
C ILE A 104 -7.87 6.86 25.67
N LEU A 105 -6.58 7.05 25.40
CA LEU A 105 -5.69 7.86 26.25
C LEU A 105 -5.84 9.36 25.99
N ASP A 106 -6.05 9.76 24.73
CA ASP A 106 -6.15 11.17 24.35
C ASP A 106 -7.02 11.37 23.09
N ASN A 107 -8.00 12.27 23.20
CA ASN A 107 -8.91 12.61 22.12
C ASN A 107 -8.21 13.27 20.92
N GLN A 108 -7.00 13.83 21.09
CA GLN A 108 -6.24 14.40 19.97
C GLN A 108 -5.95 13.38 18.86
N PHE A 109 -5.84 12.09 19.19
CA PHE A 109 -5.61 11.02 18.21
C PHE A 109 -6.90 10.55 17.50
N LEU A 110 -8.07 11.02 17.93
CA LEU A 110 -9.36 10.61 17.34
C LEU A 110 -9.50 11.08 15.90
N GLU A 111 -9.03 12.28 15.57
CA GLU A 111 -9.06 12.80 14.19
C GLU A 111 -8.14 12.01 13.27
N VAL A 112 -6.95 11.66 13.75
CA VAL A 112 -6.01 10.79 13.03
C VAL A 112 -6.65 9.43 12.80
N TYR A 113 -7.22 8.81 13.84
CA TYR A 113 -7.92 7.53 13.73
C TYR A 113 -9.03 7.59 12.67
N ARG A 114 -9.89 8.61 12.70
CA ARG A 114 -10.99 8.77 11.71
C ARG A 114 -10.48 8.98 10.30
N SER A 115 -9.32 9.59 10.13
CA SER A 115 -8.72 9.79 8.81
C SER A 115 -8.15 8.51 8.20
N ILE A 116 -7.68 7.57 9.03
CA ILE A 116 -7.13 6.27 8.61
C ILE A 116 -8.22 5.19 8.55
N PHE A 117 -9.25 5.30 9.41
CA PHE A 117 -10.37 4.37 9.55
C PHE A 117 -11.71 5.14 9.46
N PRO A 118 -12.08 5.66 8.26
CA PRO A 118 -13.29 6.48 8.09
C PRO A 118 -14.60 5.68 8.19
N GLY A 119 -14.53 4.34 8.16
CA GLY A 119 -15.71 3.48 8.22
C GLY A 119 -15.39 2.12 8.83
N LYS A 120 -16.05 1.07 8.32
CA LYS A 120 -15.83 -0.32 8.79
C LYS A 120 -14.43 -0.84 8.46
N PHE A 121 -13.83 -0.34 7.38
CA PHE A 121 -12.51 -0.74 6.89
C PHE A 121 -11.56 0.46 6.89
N GLY A 122 -10.25 0.20 6.96
CA GLY A 122 -9.23 1.24 6.82
C GLY A 122 -9.10 1.75 5.39
N ILE A 123 -8.40 2.88 5.23
CA ILE A 123 -8.17 3.50 3.92
C ILE A 123 -7.37 2.61 2.95
N LEU A 124 -6.66 1.58 3.44
CA LEU A 124 -5.84 0.69 2.62
C LEU A 124 -6.61 -0.55 2.12
N PHE A 125 -7.84 -0.77 2.59
CA PHE A 125 -8.62 -1.97 2.30
C PHE A 125 -8.84 -2.22 0.80
N GLU A 126 -9.29 -1.19 0.07
CA GLU A 126 -9.51 -1.30 -1.38
C GLU A 126 -8.21 -1.64 -2.11
N ALA A 127 -7.10 -1.02 -1.71
CA ALA A 127 -5.79 -1.32 -2.28
C ALA A 127 -5.37 -2.76 -2.03
N GLN A 128 -5.57 -3.29 -0.82
CA GLN A 128 -5.29 -4.70 -0.50
C GLN A 128 -6.09 -5.64 -1.41
N HIS A 129 -7.38 -5.37 -1.59
CA HIS A 129 -8.24 -6.18 -2.45
C HIS A 129 -7.76 -6.23 -3.90
N LEU A 130 -7.38 -5.09 -4.47
CA LEU A 130 -6.83 -5.04 -5.83
C LEU A 130 -5.53 -5.84 -5.95
N LEU A 131 -4.62 -5.65 -5.00
CA LEU A 131 -3.34 -6.36 -4.98
C LEU A 131 -3.53 -7.88 -4.85
N LEU A 132 -4.50 -8.35 -4.05
CA LEU A 132 -4.85 -9.77 -3.93
C LEU A 132 -5.36 -10.38 -5.24
N GLN A 133 -6.04 -9.57 -6.06
CA GLN A 133 -6.53 -9.94 -7.39
C GLN A 133 -5.43 -9.86 -8.48
N GLY A 134 -4.21 -9.47 -8.11
CA GLY A 134 -3.11 -9.26 -9.06
C GLY A 134 -3.26 -7.98 -9.87
N ARG A 135 -4.01 -6.99 -9.36
CA ARG A 135 -4.17 -5.67 -9.96
C ARG A 135 -3.31 -4.65 -9.22
N LEU A 136 -2.46 -3.95 -9.97
CA LEU A 136 -1.68 -2.81 -9.47
C LEU A 136 -2.44 -1.51 -9.79
N PRO A 137 -3.00 -0.81 -8.80
CA PRO A 137 -3.66 0.48 -9.03
C PRO A 137 -2.64 1.58 -9.34
N LEU A 138 -2.88 2.30 -10.43
CA LEU A 138 -2.00 3.35 -10.95
C LEU A 138 -2.42 4.75 -10.48
N GLY A 139 -3.56 4.88 -9.81
CA GLY A 139 -4.00 6.14 -9.23
C GLY A 139 -3.04 6.58 -8.12
N GLU A 140 -2.31 7.68 -8.35
CA GLU A 140 -1.46 8.34 -7.36
C GLU A 140 -2.03 9.71 -6.93
N SER A 141 -3.36 9.76 -6.82
CA SER A 141 -4.18 10.89 -6.36
C SER A 141 -4.40 10.85 -4.84
N GLN A 142 -5.07 11.88 -4.31
CA GLN A 142 -5.43 11.93 -2.88
C GLN A 142 -6.30 10.73 -2.47
N PRO A 143 -6.17 10.22 -1.21
CA PRO A 143 -6.87 9.04 -0.74
C PRO A 143 -8.38 8.99 -1.00
N LYS A 144 -9.06 10.14 -0.92
CA LYS A 144 -10.51 10.24 -1.13
C LYS A 144 -10.96 9.87 -2.55
N TYR A 145 -10.05 9.95 -3.53
CA TYR A 145 -10.32 9.57 -4.91
C TYR A 145 -9.85 8.16 -5.23
N PHE A 146 -9.02 7.55 -4.37
CA PHE A 146 -8.44 6.23 -4.61
C PHE A 146 -9.55 5.19 -4.86
N PRO A 147 -9.35 4.26 -5.82
CA PRO A 147 -8.20 4.09 -6.72
C PRO A 147 -8.27 4.93 -8.01
N ALA A 148 -9.21 5.86 -8.11
CA ALA A 148 -9.40 6.73 -9.27
C ALA A 148 -8.63 8.06 -9.16
N THR A 149 -8.48 8.75 -10.29
CA THR A 149 -8.04 10.15 -10.31
C THR A 149 -9.18 11.10 -9.87
N PRO A 150 -8.90 12.38 -9.58
CA PRO A 150 -9.94 13.37 -9.30
C PRO A 150 -10.97 13.52 -10.42
N GLU A 151 -10.59 13.22 -11.66
CA GLU A 151 -11.44 13.24 -12.85
C GLU A 151 -12.31 11.98 -12.99
N GLY A 152 -12.21 11.04 -12.03
CA GLY A 152 -12.98 9.80 -12.03
C GLY A 152 -12.35 8.67 -12.85
N GLU A 153 -11.08 8.77 -13.25
CA GLU A 153 -10.42 7.70 -14.00
C GLU A 153 -9.86 6.62 -13.08
N TYR A 154 -10.45 5.44 -13.12
CA TYR A 154 -9.96 4.24 -12.45
C TYR A 154 -8.93 3.55 -13.35
N ARG A 155 -7.68 3.41 -12.88
CA ARG A 155 -6.58 2.83 -13.69
C ARG A 155 -5.87 1.70 -12.96
N THR A 156 -5.75 0.53 -13.58
CA THR A 156 -5.05 -0.65 -13.04
C THR A 156 -4.26 -1.39 -14.12
N LEU A 157 -3.10 -1.94 -13.72
CA LEU A 157 -2.40 -2.99 -14.47
C LEU A 157 -2.74 -4.35 -13.88
N TRP A 158 -3.22 -5.27 -14.70
CA TRP A 158 -3.66 -6.59 -14.26
C TRP A 158 -2.73 -7.70 -14.73
N PHE A 159 -2.15 -8.41 -13.76
CA PHE A 159 -1.16 -9.46 -13.98
C PHE A 159 -1.81 -10.84 -13.78
N THR A 160 -2.13 -11.50 -14.89
CA THR A 160 -2.69 -12.86 -14.88
C THR A 160 -1.82 -13.81 -15.69
N GLY A 161 -1.86 -15.10 -15.35
CA GLY A 161 -1.15 -16.14 -16.11
C GLY A 161 -1.91 -16.62 -17.35
N LYS A 162 -3.18 -16.23 -17.49
CA LYS A 162 -4.05 -16.55 -18.62
C LYS A 162 -4.87 -15.32 -18.98
N THR A 163 -5.27 -15.22 -20.24
CA THR A 163 -6.21 -14.20 -20.71
C THR A 163 -7.50 -14.29 -19.90
N PRO A 164 -7.96 -13.18 -19.30
CA PRO A 164 -9.21 -13.15 -18.55
C PRO A 164 -10.39 -13.63 -19.39
N THR A 165 -11.25 -14.46 -18.81
CA THR A 165 -12.54 -14.87 -19.40
C THR A 165 -13.69 -13.95 -18.98
N GLU A 166 -13.44 -13.05 -18.03
CA GLU A 166 -14.43 -12.13 -17.48
C GLU A 166 -14.82 -11.08 -18.54
N ASP A 167 -16.13 -10.81 -18.68
CA ASP A 167 -16.60 -9.68 -19.48
C ASP A 167 -16.16 -8.39 -18.78
N ARG A 168 -15.18 -7.70 -19.36
CA ARG A 168 -14.63 -6.48 -18.78
C ARG A 168 -15.71 -5.41 -18.58
N LYS A 169 -16.72 -5.34 -19.45
CA LYS A 169 -17.86 -4.41 -19.29
C LYS A 169 -18.66 -4.68 -18.02
N SER A 170 -18.71 -5.93 -17.57
CA SER A 170 -19.37 -6.29 -16.30
C SER A 170 -18.57 -5.82 -15.08
N VAL A 171 -17.24 -5.87 -15.14
CA VAL A 171 -16.34 -5.36 -14.09
C VAL A 171 -16.45 -3.85 -14.00
N GLU A 172 -16.43 -3.16 -15.14
CA GLU A 172 -16.64 -1.71 -15.22
C GLU A 172 -17.95 -1.31 -14.55
N LYS A 173 -19.06 -2.00 -14.89
CA LYS A 173 -20.38 -1.75 -14.31
C LYS A 173 -20.40 -1.85 -12.77
N ILE A 174 -19.69 -2.82 -12.20
CA ILE A 174 -19.59 -2.98 -10.73
C ILE A 174 -18.88 -1.78 -10.09
N LEU A 175 -17.78 -1.32 -10.69
CA LEU A 175 -17.01 -0.18 -10.19
C LEU A 175 -17.79 1.14 -10.28
N HIS A 176 -18.57 1.34 -11.34
CA HIS A 176 -19.51 2.47 -11.48
C HIS A 176 -20.64 2.45 -10.45
N CYS A 177 -21.26 1.29 -10.23
CA CYS A 177 -22.42 1.17 -9.33
C CYS A 177 -22.06 1.40 -7.85
N PHE A 178 -20.81 1.20 -7.44
CA PHE A 178 -20.41 1.29 -6.03
C PHE A 178 -20.45 2.73 -5.48
N SER A 179 -20.07 3.73 -6.29
CA SER A 179 -20.08 5.16 -5.88
C SER A 179 -21.25 5.97 -6.46
N GLY A 180 -21.96 5.44 -7.47
CA GLY A 180 -23.01 6.18 -8.19
C GLY A 180 -22.49 7.28 -9.13
N GLU A 181 -21.21 7.65 -9.02
CA GLU A 181 -20.51 8.53 -9.96
C GLU A 181 -20.01 7.77 -11.20
N GLU A 182 -20.13 8.40 -12.38
CA GLU A 182 -19.54 7.87 -13.61
C GLU A 182 -18.01 7.92 -13.53
N LYS A 183 -17.36 6.76 -13.66
CA LYS A 183 -15.90 6.60 -13.63
C LYS A 183 -15.39 6.06 -14.95
N ILE A 184 -14.33 6.62 -15.51
CA ILE A 184 -13.71 6.00 -16.69
C ILE A 184 -12.84 4.85 -16.20
N VAL A 185 -13.18 3.61 -16.55
CA VAL A 185 -12.42 2.43 -16.12
C VAL A 185 -11.41 2.02 -17.20
N ILE A 186 -10.14 1.98 -16.83
CA ILE A 186 -9.00 1.61 -17.65
C ILE A 186 -8.25 0.51 -16.90
N ASP A 187 -8.82 -0.70 -16.93
CA ASP A 187 -8.20 -1.92 -16.39
C ASP A 187 -7.48 -2.64 -17.54
N VAL A 188 -6.15 -2.60 -17.54
CA VAL A 188 -5.33 -3.10 -18.66
C VAL A 188 -4.61 -4.36 -18.24
N ASN A 189 -4.88 -5.45 -18.96
CA ASN A 189 -4.28 -6.74 -18.69
C ASN A 189 -2.95 -6.90 -19.42
N ILE A 190 -2.01 -7.64 -18.82
CA ILE A 190 -0.71 -7.96 -19.43
C ILE A 190 -0.82 -8.62 -20.81
N HIS A 191 -1.95 -9.27 -21.12
CA HIS A 191 -2.21 -9.88 -22.42
C HIS A 191 -2.75 -8.91 -23.49
N ASP A 192 -2.96 -7.62 -23.15
CA ASP A 192 -3.42 -6.58 -24.09
C ASP A 192 -2.29 -5.95 -24.92
N GLY A 193 -1.06 -6.42 -24.70
CA GLY A 193 0.11 -6.08 -25.50
C GLY A 193 0.49 -4.60 -25.44
N ASP A 194 0.56 -3.93 -26.60
CA ASP A 194 0.87 -2.50 -26.73
C ASP A 194 0.06 -1.61 -25.76
N VAL A 195 -1.22 -1.94 -25.51
CA VAL A 195 -2.07 -1.16 -24.57
C VAL A 195 -1.50 -1.22 -23.15
N PHE A 196 -1.03 -2.40 -22.72
CA PHE A 196 -0.39 -2.59 -21.42
C PHE A 196 0.91 -1.79 -21.30
N PHE A 197 1.78 -1.86 -22.31
CA PHE A 197 3.05 -1.13 -22.27
C PHE A 197 2.88 0.38 -22.37
N ASN A 198 1.88 0.87 -23.11
CA ASN A 198 1.55 2.29 -23.16
C ASN A 198 1.06 2.81 -21.80
N GLU A 199 0.19 2.05 -21.12
CA GLU A 199 -0.28 2.44 -19.79
C GLU A 199 0.84 2.33 -18.74
N LEU A 200 1.71 1.34 -18.86
CA LEU A 200 2.90 1.22 -18.00
C LEU A 200 3.87 2.38 -18.20
N ALA A 201 4.13 2.79 -19.45
CA ALA A 201 4.94 3.96 -19.75
C ALA A 201 4.33 5.24 -19.18
N ARG A 202 3.00 5.41 -19.34
CA ARG A 202 2.26 6.53 -18.74
C ARG A 202 2.43 6.57 -17.22
N TYR A 203 2.38 5.43 -16.54
CA TYR A 203 2.56 5.36 -15.09
C TYR A 203 3.92 5.93 -14.68
N PHE A 204 5.01 5.49 -15.32
CA PHE A 204 6.34 6.01 -15.00
C PHE A 204 6.53 7.49 -15.37
N ASP A 205 5.95 7.95 -16.48
CA ASP A 205 6.10 9.32 -16.97
C ASP A 205 5.24 10.34 -16.20
N LYS A 206 3.95 10.04 -16.01
CA LYS A 206 2.98 10.98 -15.42
C LYS A 206 2.82 10.83 -13.92
N GLU A 207 2.85 9.59 -13.41
CA GLU A 207 2.62 9.31 -11.99
C GLU A 207 3.92 9.17 -11.20
N ASP A 208 5.10 9.33 -11.82
CA ASP A 208 6.43 9.34 -11.20
C ASP A 208 6.54 8.49 -9.90
N PRO A 209 6.34 7.16 -10.01
CA PRO A 209 6.25 6.29 -8.85
C PRO A 209 7.61 6.14 -8.15
N ILE A 210 8.71 6.35 -8.88
CA ILE A 210 10.07 6.28 -8.32
C ILE A 210 10.30 7.44 -7.34
N ASN A 211 9.97 8.68 -7.73
CA ASN A 211 10.10 9.81 -6.82
C ASN A 211 9.16 9.68 -5.62
N ARG A 212 7.90 9.26 -5.83
CA ARG A 212 6.95 9.03 -4.72
C ARG A 212 7.45 7.99 -3.72
N LEU A 213 8.03 6.89 -4.20
CA LEU A 213 8.64 5.88 -3.32
C LEU A 213 9.85 6.45 -2.57
N SER A 214 10.63 7.34 -3.19
CA SER A 214 11.72 8.07 -2.54
C SER A 214 11.23 8.98 -1.41
N GLU A 215 10.14 9.72 -1.63
CA GLU A 215 9.52 10.55 -0.59
C GLU A 215 9.04 9.71 0.60
N ILE A 216 8.44 8.55 0.34
CA ILE A 216 8.04 7.59 1.37
C ILE A 216 9.26 7.08 2.16
N LYS A 217 10.36 6.73 1.49
CA LYS A 217 11.61 6.34 2.14
C LYS A 217 12.11 7.42 3.10
N VAL A 218 12.07 8.69 2.69
CA VAL A 218 12.46 9.83 3.54
C VAL A 218 11.57 9.92 4.79
N LEU A 219 10.25 9.76 4.65
CA LEU A 219 9.33 9.73 5.79
C LEU A 219 9.66 8.59 6.76
N THR A 220 9.88 7.38 6.24
CA THR A 220 10.24 6.20 7.05
C THR A 220 11.57 6.39 7.78
N GLU A 221 12.57 6.99 7.14
CA GLU A 221 13.84 7.31 7.80
C GLU A 221 13.68 8.35 8.91
N ASN A 222 12.78 9.32 8.74
CA ASN A 222 12.46 10.27 9.81
C ASN A 222 11.79 9.57 10.99
N TYR A 223 10.88 8.61 10.75
CA TYR A 223 10.31 7.79 11.82
C TYR A 223 11.35 6.97 12.56
N ARG A 224 12.30 6.35 11.84
CA ARG A 224 13.42 5.65 12.46
C ARG A 224 14.19 6.55 13.42
N LYS A 225 14.53 7.77 13.00
CA LYS A 225 15.25 8.74 13.85
C LYS A 225 14.46 9.09 15.11
N VAL A 226 13.15 9.35 14.96
CA VAL A 226 12.25 9.63 16.10
C VAL A 226 12.24 8.47 17.09
N LEU A 227 12.09 7.22 16.63
CA LEU A 227 12.09 6.07 17.54
C LEU A 227 13.44 5.89 18.23
N GLN A 228 14.56 6.07 17.53
CA GLN A 228 15.91 5.95 18.10
C GLN A 228 16.21 7.03 19.16
N GLN A 229 15.65 8.23 19.02
CA GLN A 229 15.80 9.30 20.00
C GLN A 229 14.93 9.08 21.26
N ASN A 230 13.87 8.28 21.13
CA ASN A 230 12.82 8.22 22.14
C ASN A 230 12.73 6.86 22.86
N PHE A 231 13.31 5.79 22.31
CA PHE A 231 13.27 4.47 22.92
C PHE A 231 14.65 3.84 23.00
N SER A 232 14.91 3.14 24.11
CA SER A 232 16.04 2.22 24.18
C SER A 232 15.72 0.92 23.44
N ILE A 233 16.77 0.19 23.03
CA ILE A 233 16.61 -1.13 22.42
C ILE A 233 15.88 -2.09 23.38
N GLU A 234 16.15 -1.99 24.67
CA GLU A 234 15.54 -2.83 25.71
C GLU A 234 14.03 -2.61 25.82
N ASP A 235 13.58 -1.35 25.71
CA ASP A 235 12.15 -1.01 25.74
C ASP A 235 11.39 -1.73 24.62
N VAL A 236 11.99 -1.76 23.42
CA VAL A 236 11.41 -2.40 22.24
C VAL A 236 11.43 -3.93 22.36
N LEU A 237 12.57 -4.52 22.72
CA LEU A 237 12.75 -5.98 22.72
C LEU A 237 11.92 -6.70 23.80
N SER A 238 11.62 -6.03 24.92
CA SER A 238 10.90 -6.64 26.04
C SER A 238 9.48 -7.11 25.69
N GLU A 239 8.83 -6.48 24.72
CA GLU A 239 7.43 -6.75 24.34
C GLU A 239 7.26 -7.19 22.87
N ILE A 240 8.29 -7.05 22.02
CA ILE A 240 8.19 -7.34 20.57
C ILE A 240 7.71 -8.76 20.26
N GLY A 241 8.16 -9.76 21.03
CA GLY A 241 7.79 -11.15 20.84
C GLY A 241 6.33 -11.45 21.18
N LYS A 242 5.73 -10.68 22.12
CA LYS A 242 4.31 -10.83 22.51
C LYS A 242 3.38 -10.15 21.50
N VAL A 243 3.75 -8.97 21.04
CA VAL A 243 2.99 -8.22 20.02
C VAL A 243 2.98 -8.99 18.70
N ARG A 244 4.13 -9.53 18.26
CA ARG A 244 4.23 -10.33 17.03
C ARG A 244 3.42 -11.64 17.08
N LYS A 245 3.27 -12.26 18.26
CA LYS A 245 2.41 -13.45 18.43
C LYS A 245 0.93 -13.09 18.39
N HIS A 246 0.53 -11.95 18.95
CA HIS A 246 -0.86 -11.47 18.89
C HIS A 246 -1.29 -11.14 17.46
N SER A 247 -0.45 -10.43 16.70
CA SER A 247 -0.74 -10.13 15.29
C SER A 247 -0.86 -11.40 14.44
N ASN A 248 -0.03 -12.42 14.71
CA ASN A 248 -0.11 -13.72 14.03
C ASN A 248 -1.32 -14.57 14.48
N TRP A 249 -1.82 -14.40 15.70
CA TRP A 249 -3.03 -15.09 16.17
C TRP A 249 -4.31 -14.47 15.59
N ALA A 250 -4.35 -13.13 15.45
CA ALA A 250 -5.43 -12.43 14.78
C ALA A 250 -5.59 -12.84 13.30
N LYS A 251 -4.51 -13.25 12.63
CA LYS A 251 -4.55 -13.81 11.26
C LYS A 251 -5.22 -15.18 11.13
N ASN A 252 -5.35 -15.93 12.22
CA ASN A 252 -5.87 -17.31 12.23
C ASN A 252 -7.33 -17.40 12.72
N LYS A 253 -8.03 -16.27 12.83
CA LYS A 253 -9.46 -16.18 13.17
C LYS A 253 -10.23 -15.57 12.01
#